data_AF-A0A931V9A5-F1
#
_entry.id   AF-A0A931V9A5-F1
#
_cell.length_a   1.000
_cell.length_b   1.000
_cell.length_c   1.000
_cell.angle_alpha   90.00
_cell.angle_beta   90.00
_cell.angle_gamma   90.00
#
_symmetry.space_group_name_H-M   'P 1'
#
loop_
_entity.id
_entity.type
_entity.pdbx_description
1 polymer ?
#
loop_
_entity_poly.entity_id
_entity_poly.type
_entity_poly.pdbx_seq_one_letter_code
_entity_poly.pdbx_strand_id
1 'polypeptide(L)'
;VQPVMELRNGFEHIIRAKAAELGLNGEADDKLPDYIPQSFDKAIGHEYRAFFDAADWFSVCIRDRITKTLRHYSHECITAVLPDYYSKLRPRVDQVCREIAAIRGTKDIAKGKDLLGEVGKYRTAINDLLAIHEKIQFGIPAMVDWKRKNLWSSARAWVASAFFGGIFIALITAWLLVKFGLVKP
;
A
#
# COMPACT_ATOMS: atom_id res chain seq x y z
N VAL A 1 5.54 16.53 -12.02
CA VAL A 1 5.01 15.99 -10.75
C VAL A 1 5.27 17.03 -9.66
N GLN A 2 4.24 17.43 -8.90
CA GLN A 2 4.31 18.55 -7.93
C GLN A 2 5.53 18.52 -6.99
N PRO A 3 5.93 17.37 -6.41
CA PRO A 3 7.14 17.27 -5.58
C PRO A 3 8.42 17.81 -6.23
N VAL A 4 8.63 17.52 -7.52
CA VAL A 4 9.85 17.95 -8.26
C VAL A 4 9.85 19.46 -8.46
N MET A 5 8.67 20.05 -8.68
CA MET A 5 8.52 21.50 -8.81
C MET A 5 8.80 22.18 -7.47
N GLU A 6 8.27 21.66 -6.36
CA GLU A 6 8.52 22.21 -5.03
C GLU A 6 10.00 22.11 -4.65
N LEU A 7 10.64 20.98 -4.93
CA LEU A 7 12.08 20.80 -4.73
C LEU A 7 12.91 21.80 -5.56
N ARG A 8 12.55 22.00 -6.84
CA ARG A 8 13.21 22.99 -7.70
C ARG A 8 13.09 24.39 -7.10
N ASN A 9 11.88 24.79 -6.70
CA ASN A 9 11.65 26.10 -6.11
C ASN A 9 12.44 26.28 -4.79
N GLY A 10 12.55 25.22 -3.97
CA GLY A 10 13.41 25.20 -2.78
C GLY A 10 14.88 25.49 -3.13
N PHE A 11 15.44 24.79 -4.12
CA PHE A 11 16.80 25.04 -4.59
C PHE A 11 16.98 26.43 -5.20
N GLU A 12 16.01 26.95 -5.95
CA GLU A 12 16.06 28.31 -6.47
C GLU A 12 16.20 29.34 -5.35
N HIS A 13 15.50 29.15 -4.23
CA HIS A 13 15.61 30.03 -3.07
C HIS A 13 16.98 29.92 -2.37
N ILE A 14 17.56 28.72 -2.28
CA ILE A 14 18.92 28.53 -1.75
C ILE A 14 19.96 29.23 -2.66
N ILE A 15 19.84 29.06 -3.97
CA ILE A 15 20.72 29.71 -4.95
C ILE A 15 20.60 31.23 -4.85
N ARG A 16 19.38 31.77 -4.70
CA ARG A 16 19.16 33.22 -4.50
C ARG A 16 19.81 33.73 -3.23
N ALA A 17 19.70 33.00 -2.11
CA ALA A 17 20.37 33.36 -0.87
C ALA A 17 21.89 33.40 -1.04
N LYS A 18 22.46 32.38 -1.70
CA LYS A 18 23.92 32.31 -1.94
C LYS A 18 24.40 33.37 -2.93
N ALA A 19 23.63 33.66 -3.97
CA ALA A 19 23.93 34.72 -4.92
C ALA A 19 23.90 36.10 -4.23
N ALA A 20 22.99 36.31 -3.27
CA ALA A 20 22.95 37.51 -2.44
C ALA A 20 24.21 37.66 -1.58
N GLU A 21 24.60 36.59 -0.89
CA GLU A 21 25.80 36.56 -0.05
C GLU A 21 27.08 36.87 -0.85
N LEU A 22 27.13 36.47 -2.13
CA LEU A 22 28.27 36.70 -3.03
C LEU A 22 28.18 38.02 -3.81
N GLY A 23 27.12 38.82 -3.64
CA GLY A 23 26.91 40.06 -4.38
C GLY A 23 26.59 39.88 -5.87
N LEU A 24 26.11 38.69 -6.27
CA LEU A 24 25.87 38.32 -7.67
C LEU A 24 24.44 38.61 -8.17
N ASN A 25 23.52 38.93 -7.27
CA ASN A 25 22.09 39.10 -7.59
C ASN A 25 21.62 40.55 -7.65
N GLY A 26 22.52 41.52 -7.44
CA GLY A 26 22.20 42.95 -7.50
C GLY A 26 21.29 43.46 -6.38
N GLU A 27 21.12 42.69 -5.29
CA GLU A 27 20.44 43.19 -4.09
C GLU A 27 21.30 44.26 -3.40
N ALA A 28 20.64 45.28 -2.84
CA ALA A 28 21.33 46.34 -2.12
C ALA A 28 21.82 45.83 -0.75
N ASP A 29 23.02 46.25 -0.33
CA ASP A 29 23.69 45.79 0.89
C ASP A 29 22.82 45.94 2.15
N ASP A 30 21.99 46.97 2.21
CA ASP A 30 21.09 47.27 3.32
C ASP A 30 19.92 46.27 3.44
N LYS A 31 19.55 45.57 2.36
CA LYS A 31 18.47 44.57 2.32
C LYS A 31 18.95 43.14 2.52
N LEU A 32 20.25 42.89 2.35
CA LEU A 32 20.86 41.56 2.50
C LEU A 32 20.56 40.88 3.85
N PRO A 33 20.60 41.59 5.01
CA PRO A 33 20.37 40.98 6.32
C PRO A 33 19.01 40.28 6.45
N ASP A 34 17.98 40.80 5.78
CA ASP A 34 16.62 40.24 5.81
C ASP A 34 16.35 39.31 4.62
N TYR A 35 16.93 39.61 3.45
CA TYR A 35 16.69 38.86 2.22
C TYR A 35 17.20 37.41 2.29
N ILE A 36 18.39 37.21 2.87
CA ILE A 36 19.03 35.89 2.97
C ILE A 36 18.19 34.96 3.88
N PRO A 37 17.86 35.32 5.14
CA PRO A 37 16.98 34.51 5.99
C PRO A 37 15.61 34.23 5.36
N GLN A 38 14.96 35.24 4.77
CA GLN A 38 13.66 35.06 4.11
C GLN A 38 13.71 34.07 2.94
N SER A 39 14.84 34.03 2.23
CA SER A 39 15.06 33.06 1.15
C SER A 39 15.18 31.65 1.72
N PHE A 40 15.89 31.46 2.84
CA PHE A 40 15.95 30.16 3.52
C PHE A 40 14.59 29.73 4.10
N ASP A 41 13.82 30.65 4.70
CA ASP A 41 12.47 30.34 5.19
C ASP A 41 11.55 29.85 4.06
N LYS A 42 11.62 30.50 2.89
CA LYS A 42 10.90 30.05 1.68
C LYS A 42 11.38 28.68 1.22
N ALA A 43 12.70 28.45 1.20
CA ALA A 43 13.27 27.15 0.84
C ALA A 43 12.76 26.03 1.75
N ILE A 44 12.75 26.24 3.07
CA ILE A 44 12.19 25.29 4.05
C ILE A 44 10.72 25.02 3.76
N GLY A 45 9.92 26.05 3.47
CA GLY A 45 8.51 25.88 3.12
C GLY A 45 8.27 25.09 1.84
N HIS A 46 9.19 25.18 0.86
CA HIS A 46 9.17 24.39 -0.36
C HIS A 46 9.57 22.92 -0.12
N GLU A 47 10.66 22.68 0.62
CA GLU A 47 11.10 21.33 1.01
C GLU A 47 10.03 20.60 1.82
N TYR A 48 9.40 21.30 2.77
CA TYR A 48 8.30 20.77 3.55
C TYR A 48 7.15 20.35 2.62
N ARG A 49 6.70 21.21 1.70
CA ARG A 49 5.66 20.84 0.73
C ARG A 49 6.06 19.64 -0.13
N ALA A 50 7.28 19.66 -0.68
CA ALA A 50 7.82 18.58 -1.50
C ALA A 50 7.79 17.22 -0.78
N PHE A 51 8.18 17.20 0.50
CA PHE A 51 8.11 16.00 1.34
C PHE A 51 6.67 15.47 1.42
N PHE A 52 5.71 16.30 1.85
CA PHE A 52 4.32 15.84 2.02
C PHE A 52 3.68 15.40 0.71
N ASP A 53 3.97 16.08 -0.40
CA ASP A 53 3.42 15.69 -1.71
C ASP A 53 3.99 14.34 -2.17
N ALA A 54 5.30 14.10 -1.96
CA ALA A 54 5.95 12.83 -2.30
C ALA A 54 5.44 11.70 -1.39
N ALA A 55 5.30 11.99 -0.11
CA ALA A 55 4.80 11.10 0.93
C ALA A 55 3.35 10.68 0.66
N ASP A 56 2.48 11.63 0.28
CA ASP A 56 1.10 11.39 -0.14
C ASP A 56 1.06 10.46 -1.35
N TRP A 57 1.82 10.78 -2.40
CA TRP A 57 1.90 9.97 -3.61
C TRP A 57 2.36 8.53 -3.30
N PHE A 58 3.38 8.39 -2.46
CA PHE A 58 3.88 7.08 -2.02
C PHE A 58 2.80 6.28 -1.29
N SER A 59 2.07 6.92 -0.36
CA SER A 59 1.00 6.26 0.39
C SER A 59 -0.09 5.69 -0.51
N VAL A 60 -0.48 6.44 -1.56
CA VAL A 60 -1.46 5.98 -2.57
C VAL A 60 -0.91 4.79 -3.34
N CYS A 61 0.34 4.88 -3.81
CA CYS A 61 1.00 3.80 -4.56
C CYS A 61 1.07 2.50 -3.76
N ILE A 62 1.48 2.56 -2.48
CA ILE A 62 1.61 1.36 -1.64
C ILE A 62 0.26 0.72 -1.37
N ARG A 63 -0.78 1.52 -1.07
CA ARG A 63 -2.13 1.00 -0.85
C ARG A 63 -2.70 0.31 -2.07
N ASP A 64 -2.58 0.95 -3.23
CA ASP A 64 -3.00 0.36 -4.50
C ASP A 64 -2.25 -0.95 -4.76
N ARG A 65 -0.94 -1.00 -4.46
CA ARG A 65 -0.13 -2.21 -4.59
C ARG A 65 -0.57 -3.32 -3.64
N ILE A 66 -0.88 -3.01 -2.38
CA ILE A 66 -1.45 -3.96 -1.42
C ILE A 66 -2.74 -4.56 -1.97
N THR A 67 -3.68 -3.72 -2.42
CA THR A 67 -4.97 -4.17 -2.98
C THR A 67 -4.78 -5.03 -4.23
N LYS A 68 -3.94 -4.57 -5.18
CA LYS A 68 -3.64 -5.31 -6.42
C LYS A 68 -2.93 -6.64 -6.18
N THR A 69 -2.11 -6.74 -5.13
CA THR A 69 -1.44 -7.99 -4.78
C THR A 69 -2.44 -9.00 -4.23
N LEU A 70 -3.28 -8.57 -3.29
CA LEU A 70 -4.17 -9.48 -2.56
C LEU A 70 -5.43 -9.88 -3.35
N ARG A 71 -5.89 -9.09 -4.34
CA ARG A 71 -7.09 -9.40 -5.13
C ARG A 71 -7.07 -10.76 -5.85
N HIS A 72 -5.89 -11.36 -6.02
CA HIS A 72 -5.71 -12.63 -6.71
C HIS A 72 -5.85 -13.87 -5.80
N TYR A 73 -6.04 -13.64 -4.50
CA TYR A 73 -6.14 -14.66 -3.46
C TYR A 73 -7.50 -14.57 -2.76
N SER A 74 -8.04 -15.72 -2.36
CA SER A 74 -9.32 -15.79 -1.67
C SER A 74 -9.18 -15.34 -0.21
N HIS A 75 -10.31 -15.07 0.44
CA HIS A 75 -10.33 -14.69 1.84
C HIS A 75 -9.68 -15.76 2.73
N GLU A 76 -9.99 -17.03 2.47
CA GLU A 76 -9.47 -18.19 3.18
C GLU A 76 -7.96 -18.33 2.97
N CYS A 77 -7.47 -18.11 1.75
CA CYS A 77 -6.05 -18.13 1.44
C CYS A 77 -5.30 -17.06 2.24
N ILE A 78 -5.83 -15.84 2.26
CA ILE A 78 -5.21 -14.71 2.95
C ILE A 78 -5.23 -14.97 4.45
N THR A 79 -6.34 -15.43 5.03
CA THR A 79 -6.45 -15.73 6.46
C THR A 79 -5.56 -16.92 6.87
N ALA A 80 -5.36 -17.91 6.00
CA ALA A 80 -4.48 -19.04 6.27
C ALA A 80 -3.00 -18.63 6.31
N VAL A 81 -2.57 -17.70 5.45
CA VAL A 81 -1.15 -17.29 5.33
C VAL A 81 -0.82 -16.06 6.18
N LEU A 82 -1.77 -15.12 6.30
CA LEU A 82 -1.69 -13.90 7.09
C LEU A 82 -2.91 -13.82 8.03
N PRO A 83 -2.90 -14.57 9.15
CA PRO A 83 -4.05 -14.67 10.05
C PRO A 83 -4.50 -13.33 10.65
N ASP A 84 -3.57 -12.38 10.78
CA ASP A 84 -3.83 -11.05 11.32
C ASP A 84 -4.19 -10.00 10.27
N TYR A 85 -4.31 -10.38 8.98
CA TYR A 85 -4.56 -9.41 7.92
C TYR A 85 -5.87 -8.66 8.10
N TYR A 86 -6.98 -9.37 8.26
CA TYR A 86 -8.31 -8.75 8.35
C TYR A 86 -8.56 -8.10 9.71
N SER A 87 -7.95 -8.60 10.78
CA SER A 87 -8.16 -8.11 12.15
C SER A 87 -7.21 -6.98 12.55
N LYS A 88 -6.00 -6.91 11.99
CA LYS A 88 -4.98 -5.91 12.37
C LYS A 88 -4.44 -5.13 11.18
N LEU A 89 -3.93 -5.80 10.14
CA LEU A 89 -3.17 -5.12 9.08
C LEU A 89 -4.07 -4.23 8.21
N ARG A 90 -5.21 -4.73 7.76
CA ARG A 90 -6.16 -3.98 6.94
C ARG A 90 -6.74 -2.77 7.69
N PRO A 91 -7.23 -2.90 8.95
CA PRO A 91 -7.62 -1.74 9.74
C PRO A 91 -6.49 -0.71 9.93
N ARG A 92 -5.23 -1.15 10.09
CA ARG A 92 -4.09 -0.23 10.19
C ARG A 92 -3.85 0.53 8.90
N VAL A 93 -3.97 -0.11 7.73
CA VAL A 93 -3.89 0.58 6.42
C VAL A 93 -4.92 1.72 6.35
N ASP A 94 -6.17 1.45 6.75
CA ASP A 94 -7.23 2.46 6.76
C ASP A 94 -6.97 3.56 7.80
N GLN A 95 -6.39 3.21 8.95
CA GLN A 95 -6.03 4.17 9.99
C GLN A 95 -4.92 5.12 9.53
N VAL A 96 -3.87 4.61 8.88
CA VAL A 96 -2.80 5.45 8.33
C VAL A 96 -3.37 6.49 7.36
N CYS A 97 -4.37 6.13 6.54
CA CYS A 97 -5.01 7.09 5.63
C CYS A 97 -5.65 8.26 6.38
N ARG A 98 -6.30 7.97 7.52
CA ARG A 98 -6.90 9.01 8.37
C ARG A 98 -5.85 9.86 9.06
N GLU A 99 -4.75 9.26 9.52
CA GLU A 99 -3.62 9.98 10.13
C GLU A 99 -2.99 10.95 9.12
N ILE A 100 -2.74 10.49 7.89
CA ILE A 100 -2.23 11.32 6.79
C ILE A 100 -3.19 12.49 6.49
N ALA A 101 -4.49 12.22 6.37
CA ALA A 101 -5.49 13.25 6.11
C ALA A 101 -5.57 14.29 7.26
N ALA A 102 -5.44 13.85 8.51
CA ALA A 102 -5.42 14.72 9.67
C ALA A 102 -4.21 15.66 9.66
N ILE A 103 -3.01 15.13 9.36
CA ILE A 103 -1.79 15.95 9.25
C ILE A 103 -1.92 16.98 8.11
N ARG A 104 -2.59 16.62 7.01
CA ARG A 104 -2.87 17.56 5.91
C ARG A 104 -3.83 18.68 6.32
N GLY A 105 -4.84 18.37 7.11
CA GLY A 105 -5.81 19.36 7.59
C GLY A 105 -5.19 20.43 8.50
N THR A 106 -4.05 20.13 9.14
CA THR A 106 -3.32 21.08 10.00
C THR A 106 -2.23 21.87 9.27
N LYS A 107 -1.91 21.52 8.02
CA LYS A 107 -0.75 21.99 7.23
C LYS A 107 -0.76 23.50 6.91
N ASP A 108 -1.92 24.14 6.86
CA ASP A 108 -2.04 25.59 6.58
C ASP A 108 -1.69 26.49 7.78
N ILE A 109 -1.44 25.91 8.96
CA ILE A 109 -0.98 26.66 10.12
C ILE A 109 0.55 26.73 10.08
N ALA A 110 1.07 27.38 9.04
CA ALA A 110 2.49 27.72 8.88
C ALA A 110 2.98 28.77 9.91
N LYS A 111 2.42 28.75 11.13
CA LYS A 111 2.80 29.59 12.26
C LYS A 111 3.13 28.71 13.45
N GLY A 112 4.33 28.12 13.37
CA GLY A 112 5.14 27.73 14.52
C GLY A 112 4.55 26.67 15.44
N LYS A 113 5.20 25.50 15.47
CA LYS A 113 5.95 25.08 16.68
C LYS A 113 6.75 23.80 16.49
N ASP A 114 6.47 22.95 15.49
CA ASP A 114 7.21 21.68 15.33
C ASP A 114 7.14 21.04 13.93
N LEU A 115 7.78 21.66 12.93
CA LEU A 115 7.89 21.11 11.56
C LEU A 115 8.46 19.69 11.56
N LEU A 116 9.50 19.45 12.36
CA LEU A 116 10.19 18.16 12.41
C LEU A 116 9.34 17.07 13.06
N GLY A 117 8.53 17.40 14.08
CA GLY A 117 7.60 16.47 14.69
C GLY A 117 6.47 16.05 13.75
N GLU A 118 5.97 16.95 12.91
CA GLU A 118 4.98 16.61 11.88
C GLU A 118 5.58 15.68 10.82
N VAL A 119 6.78 16.00 10.32
CA VAL A 119 7.53 15.13 9.40
C VAL A 119 7.77 13.77 10.05
N GLY A 120 8.12 13.73 11.34
CA GLY A 120 8.33 12.51 12.11
C GLY A 120 7.07 11.65 12.21
N LYS A 121 5.93 12.24 12.56
CA LYS A 121 4.63 11.53 12.62
C LYS A 121 4.26 10.95 11.25
N TYR A 122 4.42 11.73 10.20
CA TYR A 122 4.09 11.29 8.85
C TYR A 122 5.03 10.16 8.39
N ARG A 123 6.34 10.29 8.66
CA ARG A 123 7.33 9.25 8.38
C ARG A 123 6.97 7.93 9.06
N THR A 124 6.57 7.96 10.32
CA THR A 124 6.12 6.76 11.06
C THR A 124 4.91 6.12 10.37
N ALA A 125 3.91 6.92 9.97
CA ALA A 125 2.72 6.41 9.28
C ALA A 125 3.07 5.76 7.93
N ILE A 126 3.99 6.34 7.15
CA ILE A 126 4.51 5.74 5.93
C ILE A 126 5.25 4.42 6.20
N ASN A 127 6.12 4.40 7.20
CA ASN A 127 6.89 3.20 7.54
C ASN A 127 5.97 2.04 7.95
N ASP A 128 4.87 2.33 8.66
CA ASP A 128 3.85 1.33 8.97
C ASP A 128 3.20 0.74 7.71
N LEU A 129 2.85 1.59 6.73
CA LEU A 129 2.33 1.11 5.44
C LEU A 129 3.35 0.24 4.70
N LEU A 130 4.61 0.65 4.70
CA LEU A 130 5.68 -0.12 4.07
C LEU A 130 5.88 -1.47 4.76
N ALA A 131 5.89 -1.51 6.09
CA ALA A 131 6.02 -2.74 6.86
C ALA A 131 4.85 -3.71 6.60
N ILE A 132 3.61 -3.19 6.48
CA ILE A 132 2.45 -3.99 6.09
C ILE A 132 2.62 -4.56 4.68
N HIS A 133 3.04 -3.72 3.72
CA HIS A 133 3.31 -4.16 2.36
C HIS A 133 4.38 -5.25 2.31
N GLU A 134 5.49 -5.08 3.04
CA GLU A 134 6.56 -6.08 3.14
C GLU A 134 6.06 -7.41 3.71
N LYS A 135 5.30 -7.40 4.81
CA LYS A 135 4.67 -8.62 5.35
C LYS A 135 3.83 -9.34 4.31
N ILE A 136 3.06 -8.59 3.51
CA ILE A 136 2.27 -9.17 2.42
C ILE A 136 3.17 -9.77 1.34
N GLN A 137 4.22 -9.06 0.93
CA GLN A 137 5.19 -9.56 -0.07
C GLN A 137 5.84 -10.87 0.39
N PHE A 138 6.27 -10.96 1.65
CA PHE A 138 6.83 -12.19 2.21
C PHE A 138 5.82 -13.34 2.26
N GLY A 139 4.52 -13.04 2.39
CA GLY A 139 3.45 -14.02 2.35
C GLY A 139 3.12 -14.56 0.95
N ILE A 140 3.53 -13.88 -0.14
CA ILE A 140 3.15 -14.26 -1.51
C ILE A 140 3.50 -15.72 -1.85
N PRO A 141 4.74 -16.21 -1.61
CA PRO A 141 5.08 -17.60 -1.94
C PRO A 141 4.17 -18.61 -1.24
N ALA A 142 3.88 -18.39 0.04
CA ALA A 142 2.99 -19.24 0.81
C ALA A 142 1.54 -19.19 0.30
N MET A 143 1.05 -18.04 -0.16
CA MET A 143 -0.27 -17.92 -0.79
C MET A 143 -0.34 -18.66 -2.13
N VAL A 144 0.73 -18.59 -2.94
CA VAL A 144 0.84 -19.34 -4.19
C VAL A 144 0.79 -20.85 -3.93
N ASP A 145 1.54 -21.33 -2.93
CA ASP A 145 1.56 -22.75 -2.56
C ASP A 145 0.22 -23.21 -1.98
N TRP A 146 -0.42 -22.40 -1.13
CA TRP A 146 -1.74 -22.68 -0.58
C TRP A 146 -2.78 -22.82 -1.69
N LYS A 147 -2.81 -21.86 -2.63
CA LYS A 147 -3.73 -21.88 -3.78
C LYS A 147 -3.53 -23.13 -4.63
N ARG A 148 -2.26 -23.51 -4.89
CA ARG A 148 -1.93 -24.75 -5.60
C ARG A 148 -2.49 -25.96 -4.86
N LYS A 149 -2.17 -26.14 -3.59
CA LYS A 149 -2.64 -27.29 -2.79
C LYS A 149 -4.16 -27.39 -2.74
N ASN A 150 -4.86 -26.26 -2.59
CA ASN A 150 -6.32 -26.24 -2.48
C ASN A 150 -7.03 -26.54 -3.82
N LEU A 151 -6.44 -26.13 -4.95
CA LEU A 151 -6.93 -26.53 -6.27
C LEU A 151 -6.77 -28.03 -6.50
N TRP A 152 -5.62 -28.59 -6.11
CA TRP A 152 -5.35 -30.03 -6.23
C TRP A 152 -6.25 -30.88 -5.31
N SER A 153 -6.54 -30.43 -4.09
CA SER A 153 -7.47 -31.14 -3.20
C SER A 153 -8.90 -31.11 -3.73
N SER A 154 -9.35 -29.96 -4.24
CA SER A 154 -10.69 -29.81 -4.84
C SER A 154 -10.85 -30.68 -6.09
N ALA A 155 -9.83 -30.72 -6.95
CA ALA A 155 -9.82 -31.59 -8.13
C ALA A 155 -9.89 -33.08 -7.75
N ARG A 156 -9.12 -33.50 -6.74
CA ARG A 156 -9.17 -34.89 -6.23
C ARG A 156 -10.54 -35.24 -5.66
N ALA A 157 -11.15 -34.35 -4.89
CA ALA A 157 -12.49 -34.56 -4.35
C ALA A 157 -13.53 -34.71 -5.48
N TRP A 158 -13.47 -33.85 -6.50
CA TRP A 158 -14.38 -33.93 -7.64
C TRP A 158 -14.21 -35.22 -8.45
N VAL A 159 -12.96 -35.64 -8.74
CA VAL A 159 -12.67 -36.90 -9.42
C VAL A 159 -13.17 -38.09 -8.61
N ALA A 160 -12.95 -38.11 -7.30
CA ALA A 160 -13.44 -39.17 -6.43
C ALA A 160 -14.98 -39.22 -6.42
N SER A 161 -15.65 -38.07 -6.28
CA SER A 161 -17.11 -37.98 -6.32
C SER A 161 -17.69 -38.46 -7.66
N ALA A 162 -17.07 -38.10 -8.79
CA ALA A 162 -17.49 -38.56 -10.11
C ALA A 162 -17.33 -40.08 -10.26
N PHE A 163 -16.21 -40.64 -9.77
CA PHE A 163 -15.97 -42.08 -9.77
C PHE A 163 -17.00 -42.85 -8.94
N PHE A 164 -17.24 -42.44 -7.70
CA PHE A 164 -18.24 -43.07 -6.84
C PHE A 164 -19.67 -42.88 -7.34
N GLY A 165 -20.00 -41.71 -7.91
CA GLY A 165 -21.29 -41.46 -8.53
C GLY A 165 -21.54 -42.37 -9.74
N GLY A 166 -20.53 -42.58 -10.58
CA GLY A 166 -20.61 -43.51 -11.71
C GLY A 166 -20.85 -44.96 -11.27
N ILE A 167 -20.11 -45.43 -10.25
CA ILE A 167 -20.31 -46.76 -9.66
C ILE A 167 -21.73 -46.89 -9.10
N PHE A 168 -22.21 -45.89 -8.36
CA PHE A 168 -23.53 -45.91 -7.76
C PHE A 168 -24.64 -45.99 -8.81
N ILE A 169 -24.54 -45.21 -9.90
CA ILE A 169 -25.48 -45.27 -11.02
C ILE A 169 -25.45 -46.66 -11.67
N ALA A 170 -24.25 -47.22 -11.92
CA ALA A 170 -24.10 -48.55 -12.52
C ALA A 170 -24.72 -49.66 -11.67
N LEU A 171 -24.56 -49.59 -10.34
CA LEU A 171 -25.17 -50.53 -9.40
C LEU A 171 -26.71 -50.42 -9.41
N ILE A 172 -27.24 -49.20 -9.45
CA ILE A 172 -28.70 -48.98 -9.55
C ILE A 172 -29.25 -49.53 -10.87
N THR A 173 -28.61 -49.24 -12.01
CA THR A 173 -29.07 -49.77 -13.30
C THR A 173 -28.97 -51.28 -13.35
N ALA A 174 -27.88 -51.89 -12.86
CA ALA A 174 -27.76 -53.34 -12.76
C ALA A 174 -28.88 -53.95 -11.89
N TRP A 175 -29.14 -53.36 -10.72
CA TRP A 175 -30.22 -53.81 -9.84
C TRP A 175 -31.61 -53.69 -10.49
N LEU A 176 -31.88 -52.59 -11.19
CA LEU A 176 -33.13 -52.40 -11.94
C LEU A 176 -33.28 -53.43 -13.06
N LEU A 177 -32.22 -53.68 -13.84
CA LEU A 177 -32.23 -54.66 -14.93
C LEU A 177 -32.52 -56.08 -14.43
N VAL A 178 -31.96 -56.47 -13.28
CA VAL A 178 -32.26 -57.75 -12.62
C VAL A 178 -33.70 -57.78 -12.11
N LYS A 179 -34.15 -56.72 -11.42
CA LYS A 179 -35.49 -56.65 -10.82
C LYS A 179 -36.63 -56.72 -11.85
N PHE A 180 -36.43 -56.12 -13.03
CA PHE A 180 -37.41 -56.15 -14.12
C PHE A 180 -37.22 -57.31 -15.10
N GLY A 181 -36.34 -58.27 -14.78
CA GLY A 181 -36.18 -59.52 -15.55
C GLY A 181 -35.57 -59.34 -16.94
N LEU A 182 -34.92 -58.19 -17.21
CA LEU A 182 -34.24 -57.90 -18.48
C LEU A 182 -32.90 -58.63 -18.60
N VAL A 183 -32.33 -59.06 -17.46
CA VAL A 183 -31.09 -59.83 -17.38
C VAL A 183 -31.27 -60.95 -16.34
N LYS A 184 -30.79 -62.17 -16.65
CA LYS A 184 -30.81 -63.30 -15.69
C LYS A 184 -29.72 -63.08 -14.62
N PRO A 185 -29.99 -63.42 -13.35
CA PRO A 185 -29.07 -63.23 -12.23
C PRO A 185 -27.77 -64.01 -12.41
#